data_AF-A0A1Z4JS76-F1
#
_entry.id   AF-A0A1Z4JS76-F1
#
_cell.length_a   1.000
_cell.length_b   1.000
_cell.length_c   1.000
_cell.angle_alpha   90.00
_cell.angle_beta   90.00
_cell.angle_gamma   90.00
#
_symmetry.space_group_name_H-M   'P 1'
#
loop_
_entity.id
_entity.type
_entity.pdbx_description
1 polymer ?
#
loop_
_entity_poly.entity_id
_entity_poly.type
_entity_poly.pdbx_seq_one_letter_code
_entity_poly.pdbx_strand_id
1 'polypeptide(L)'
;MLNKISSQYWLIAGLSLVGLGGLFAPRLLASSVPVGVPKLSKQPSVAANTLRSQQGIDYAPLQQLLQDRKWQEANQLTSILILKAARQEHQGYLRATDIQSLACSDLQIVDRLWKSTSNGRFGLSTQATVWRNLKGASYEDSLRFEQQVGWNSDQPTLINDPSTVPVGYFPFRPAGKTGIKNAFGGWWIREMPIRLQQCNIK
;
A
#
# COMPACT_ATOMS: atom_id res chain seq x y z
N MET A 1 20.81 43.85 1.30
CA MET A 1 20.08 44.86 2.10
C MET A 1 18.70 44.27 2.40
N LEU A 2 18.20 44.40 3.63
CA LEU A 2 16.96 43.77 4.10
C LEU A 2 15.83 44.81 4.14
N ASN A 3 14.72 44.56 3.44
CA ASN A 3 13.50 45.38 3.58
C ASN A 3 12.55 44.77 4.62
N LYS A 4 12.34 45.52 5.71
CA LYS A 4 11.23 45.38 6.66
C LYS A 4 10.00 46.16 6.16
N ILE A 5 8.91 46.11 6.95
CA ILE A 5 7.64 46.92 6.97
C ILE A 5 6.42 46.00 6.72
N SER A 6 5.35 45.99 7.51
CA SER A 6 5.13 46.49 8.90
C SER A 6 3.89 45.82 9.52
N SER A 7 3.86 45.73 10.85
CA SER A 7 2.66 45.35 11.61
C SER A 7 1.62 46.49 11.66
N GLN A 8 0.34 46.16 11.76
CA GLN A 8 -0.75 47.07 12.16
C GLN A 8 -1.72 46.29 13.07
N TYR A 9 -2.09 46.87 14.21
CA TYR A 9 -2.97 46.26 15.22
C TYR A 9 -4.44 46.62 14.99
N TRP A 10 -5.36 45.82 15.55
CA TRP A 10 -6.72 46.26 15.87
C TRP A 10 -7.02 46.03 17.36
N LEU A 11 -7.48 47.09 18.04
CA LEU A 11 -7.96 47.12 19.43
C LEU A 11 -9.22 47.98 19.49
N ILE A 12 -10.30 47.45 20.08
CA ILE A 12 -11.34 48.12 20.92
C ILE A 12 -12.24 46.98 21.46
N ALA A 13 -12.33 46.71 22.78
CA ALA A 13 -12.98 47.48 23.86
C ALA A 13 -14.52 47.49 23.74
N GLY A 14 -15.25 46.61 24.45
CA GLY A 14 -15.97 46.92 25.71
C GLY A 14 -17.42 46.37 25.66
N LEU A 15 -18.29 46.33 26.70
CA LEU A 15 -18.23 46.51 28.17
C LEU A 15 -19.41 45.65 28.76
N SER A 16 -19.27 44.92 29.89
CA SER A 16 -19.88 45.21 31.23
C SER A 16 -21.44 45.22 31.35
N LEU A 17 -22.12 44.76 32.42
CA LEU A 17 -21.76 44.20 33.75
C LEU A 17 -22.97 43.48 34.43
N VAL A 18 -22.69 42.54 35.34
CA VAL A 18 -23.45 42.10 36.56
C VAL A 18 -24.83 41.41 36.47
N GLY A 19 -24.89 40.23 37.11
CA GLY A 19 -26.04 39.69 37.84
C GLY A 19 -25.56 38.83 39.02
N LEU A 20 -25.95 39.16 40.26
CA LEU A 20 -25.49 38.53 41.51
C LEU A 20 -26.48 37.48 42.04
N GLY A 21 -25.98 36.44 42.72
CA GLY A 21 -26.73 35.68 43.74
C GLY A 21 -26.61 34.15 43.67
N GLY A 22 -26.15 33.52 44.75
CA GLY A 22 -26.19 32.05 44.88
C GLY A 22 -25.10 31.43 45.76
N LEU A 23 -25.17 31.62 47.09
CA LEU A 23 -24.36 30.87 48.06
C LEU A 23 -24.84 29.42 48.16
N PHE A 24 -24.00 28.43 47.80
CA PHE A 24 -24.10 27.07 48.35
C PHE A 24 -22.76 26.33 48.34
N ALA A 25 -22.30 25.98 49.55
CA ALA A 25 -21.36 24.91 49.84
C ALA A 25 -21.71 24.36 51.24
N PRO A 26 -21.25 23.16 51.66
CA PRO A 26 -20.46 22.18 50.91
C PRO A 26 -21.11 20.77 50.91
N ARG A 27 -20.54 19.82 50.15
CA ARG A 27 -20.54 18.41 50.57
C ARG A 27 -19.28 17.69 50.11
N LEU A 28 -18.41 17.37 51.05
CA LEU A 28 -17.26 16.52 50.84
C LEU A 28 -17.72 15.07 50.66
N LEU A 29 -17.39 14.48 49.50
CA LEU A 29 -17.22 13.04 49.36
C LEU A 29 -15.90 12.81 48.62
N ALA A 30 -14.84 12.53 49.38
CA ALA A 30 -13.61 12.04 48.82
C ALA A 30 -13.84 10.60 48.31
N SER A 31 -13.98 10.45 46.99
CA SER A 31 -13.85 9.14 46.33
C SER A 31 -12.48 9.10 45.68
N SER A 32 -11.49 8.58 46.42
CA SER A 32 -10.18 8.25 45.89
C SER A 32 -10.30 7.02 44.99
N VAL A 33 -10.78 7.22 43.77
CA VAL A 33 -10.70 6.18 42.73
C VAL A 33 -9.22 5.92 42.47
N PRO A 34 -8.70 4.71 42.72
CA PRO A 34 -7.36 4.38 42.30
C PRO A 34 -7.39 4.32 40.77
N VAL A 35 -6.87 5.36 40.12
CA VAL A 35 -6.62 5.35 38.68
C VAL A 35 -5.48 4.38 38.44
N GLY A 36 -5.85 3.10 38.33
CA GLY A 36 -4.97 2.03 37.87
C GLY A 36 -4.58 2.33 36.44
N VAL A 37 -3.46 3.03 36.27
CA VAL A 37 -2.85 3.30 34.96
C VAL A 37 -2.73 1.97 34.24
N PRO A 38 -3.36 1.79 33.06
CA PRO A 38 -3.24 0.56 32.30
C PRO A 38 -1.77 0.30 32.00
N LYS A 39 -1.23 -0.76 32.61
CA LYS A 39 0.18 -1.16 32.49
C LYS A 39 0.46 -1.41 31.01
N LEU A 40 1.25 -0.53 30.38
CA LEU A 40 1.56 -0.58 28.95
C LEU A 40 2.27 -1.89 28.63
N SER A 41 1.53 -2.89 28.14
CA SER A 41 2.06 -4.21 27.85
C SER A 41 2.84 -4.18 26.54
N LYS A 42 4.05 -4.77 26.52
CA LYS A 42 4.81 -5.06 25.30
C LYS A 42 4.14 -6.21 24.52
N GLN A 43 2.91 -6.00 24.07
CA GLN A 43 2.26 -6.92 23.15
C GLN A 43 2.74 -6.57 21.73
N PRO A 44 3.28 -7.52 20.94
CA PRO A 44 3.51 -7.31 19.52
C PRO A 44 2.19 -6.85 18.90
N SER A 45 2.20 -5.72 18.19
CA SER A 45 0.96 -5.16 17.66
C SER A 45 0.27 -6.17 16.74
N VAL A 46 -1.06 -6.27 16.81
CA VAL A 46 -1.83 -7.18 15.96
C VAL A 46 -1.59 -6.88 14.46
N ALA A 47 -1.23 -5.63 14.15
CA ALA A 47 -0.73 -5.21 12.84
C ALA A 47 0.53 -5.97 12.37
N ALA A 48 1.52 -6.20 13.25
CA ALA A 48 2.75 -6.91 12.89
C ALA A 48 2.49 -8.38 12.51
N ASN A 49 1.62 -9.07 13.27
CA ASN A 49 1.21 -10.45 12.93
C ASN A 49 0.40 -10.53 11.63
N THR A 50 -0.23 -9.44 11.18
CA THR A 50 -1.02 -9.39 9.94
C THR A 50 -0.17 -9.27 8.68
N LEU A 51 1.10 -8.84 8.81
CA LEU A 51 2.05 -8.64 7.71
C LEU A 51 3.02 -9.81 7.52
N ARG A 52 2.86 -10.90 8.29
CA ARG A 52 3.63 -12.12 8.13
C ARG A 52 2.77 -13.21 7.51
N SER A 53 3.22 -13.78 6.39
CA SER A 53 2.46 -14.84 5.73
C SER A 53 2.60 -16.20 6.42
N GLN A 54 1.79 -17.18 6.00
CA GLN A 54 1.89 -18.56 6.48
C GLN A 54 3.25 -19.20 6.15
N GLN A 55 3.96 -18.70 5.13
CA GLN A 55 5.32 -19.12 4.79
C GLN A 55 6.41 -18.42 5.64
N GLY A 56 6.02 -17.58 6.60
CA GLY A 56 6.93 -16.86 7.49
C GLY A 56 7.62 -15.64 6.86
N ILE A 57 7.21 -15.24 5.65
CA ILE A 57 7.71 -14.06 4.93
C ILE A 57 7.16 -12.79 5.59
N ASP A 58 8.04 -11.81 5.82
CA ASP A 58 7.70 -10.52 6.42
C ASP A 58 7.51 -9.44 5.34
N TYR A 59 6.32 -8.86 5.31
CA TYR A 59 5.92 -7.79 4.38
C TYR A 59 5.94 -6.39 5.03
N ALA A 60 6.35 -6.24 6.30
CA ALA A 60 6.46 -4.93 6.94
C ALA A 60 7.41 -3.96 6.18
N PRO A 61 8.56 -4.40 5.61
CA PRO A 61 9.39 -3.50 4.81
C PRO A 61 8.69 -3.01 3.53
N LEU A 62 7.82 -3.83 2.92
CA LEU A 62 7.00 -3.40 1.77
C LEU A 62 5.95 -2.36 2.19
N GLN A 63 5.29 -2.57 3.34
CA GLN A 63 4.37 -1.59 3.88
C GLN A 63 5.06 -0.23 4.10
N GLN A 64 6.27 -0.22 4.68
CA GLN A 64 7.00 1.03 4.92
C GLN A 64 7.33 1.77 3.62
N LEU A 65 7.87 1.07 2.60
CA LEU A 65 8.19 1.70 1.32
C LEU A 65 6.96 2.29 0.62
N LEU A 66 5.82 1.62 0.72
CA LEU A 66 4.55 2.13 0.18
C LEU A 66 4.06 3.37 0.96
N GLN A 67 4.10 3.35 2.29
CA GLN A 67 3.74 4.49 3.14
C GLN A 67 4.64 5.70 2.87
N ASP A 68 5.94 5.48 2.66
CA ASP A 68 6.94 6.49 2.26
C ASP A 68 6.76 6.98 0.81
N ARG A 69 5.83 6.40 0.03
CA ARG A 69 5.62 6.65 -1.41
C ARG A 69 6.86 6.37 -2.28
N LYS A 70 7.73 5.46 -1.84
CA LYS A 70 8.90 4.96 -2.59
C LYS A 70 8.46 3.87 -3.56
N TRP A 71 7.70 4.26 -4.58
CA TRP A 71 6.95 3.32 -5.42
C TRP A 71 7.87 2.34 -6.15
N GLN A 72 9.00 2.80 -6.68
CA GLN A 72 9.96 2.00 -7.44
C GLN A 72 10.67 0.96 -6.55
N GLU A 73 11.07 1.36 -5.35
CA GLU A 73 11.69 0.49 -4.35
C GLU A 73 10.69 -0.50 -3.78
N ALA A 74 9.46 -0.06 -3.49
CA ALA A 74 8.35 -0.94 -3.14
C ALA A 74 8.09 -1.96 -4.27
N ASN A 75 8.23 -1.54 -5.53
CA ASN A 75 8.10 -2.42 -6.68
C ASN A 75 9.18 -3.50 -6.70
N GLN A 76 10.45 -3.08 -6.64
CA GLN A 76 11.60 -3.99 -6.62
C GLN A 76 11.52 -4.98 -5.46
N LEU A 77 11.14 -4.51 -4.27
CA LEU A 77 10.94 -5.37 -3.11
C LEU A 77 9.75 -6.33 -3.29
N THR A 78 8.63 -5.89 -3.87
CA THR A 78 7.49 -6.79 -4.13
C THR A 78 7.92 -7.93 -5.05
N SER A 79 8.76 -7.66 -6.08
CA SER A 79 9.28 -8.71 -6.97
C SER A 79 10.11 -9.75 -6.21
N ILE A 80 11.01 -9.29 -5.33
CA ILE A 80 11.84 -10.14 -4.48
C ILE A 80 10.98 -10.99 -3.54
N LEU A 81 9.97 -10.39 -2.89
CA LEU A 81 9.08 -11.09 -1.96
C LEU A 81 8.19 -12.13 -2.66
N ILE A 82 7.73 -11.86 -3.88
CA ILE A 82 6.94 -12.81 -4.69
C ILE A 82 7.80 -13.97 -5.20
N LEU A 83 9.04 -13.71 -5.64
CA LEU A 83 10.00 -14.78 -5.97
C LEU A 83 10.28 -15.66 -4.75
N LYS A 84 10.46 -15.06 -3.56
CA LYS A 84 10.62 -15.78 -2.29
C LYS A 84 9.40 -16.63 -1.92
N ALA A 85 8.19 -16.12 -2.10
CA ALA A 85 6.96 -16.87 -1.85
C ALA A 85 6.76 -18.09 -2.79
N ALA A 86 7.40 -18.06 -3.97
CA ALA A 86 7.46 -19.16 -4.91
C ALA A 86 8.72 -20.04 -4.77
N ARG A 87 9.65 -19.71 -3.86
CA ARG A 87 10.99 -20.33 -3.72
C ARG A 87 11.85 -20.27 -4.99
N GLN A 88 11.71 -19.18 -5.76
CA GLN A 88 12.40 -18.93 -7.03
C GLN A 88 13.42 -17.78 -6.96
N GLU A 89 13.95 -17.46 -5.78
CA GLU A 89 14.93 -16.37 -5.59
C GLU A 89 16.17 -16.53 -6.48
N HIS A 90 16.66 -17.75 -6.65
CA HIS A 90 17.81 -18.06 -7.51
C HIS A 90 17.46 -18.05 -9.01
N GLN A 91 16.22 -18.38 -9.37
CA GLN A 91 15.78 -18.42 -10.77
C GLN A 91 15.48 -17.01 -11.30
N GLY A 92 14.98 -16.10 -10.44
CA GLY A 92 14.72 -14.70 -10.79
C GLY A 92 13.46 -14.47 -11.65
N TYR A 93 12.74 -15.52 -12.02
CA TYR A 93 11.48 -15.47 -12.76
C TYR A 93 10.52 -16.58 -12.29
N LEU A 94 9.24 -16.47 -12.67
CA LEU A 94 8.21 -17.46 -12.37
C LEU A 94 7.72 -18.16 -13.65
N ARG A 95 7.51 -19.47 -13.56
CA ARG A 95 6.74 -20.27 -14.53
C ARG A 95 5.28 -20.37 -14.09
N ALA A 96 4.42 -20.92 -14.95
CA ALA A 96 3.00 -21.11 -14.64
C ALA A 96 2.77 -21.92 -13.34
N THR A 97 3.49 -23.03 -13.16
CA THR A 97 3.43 -23.86 -11.94
C THR A 97 3.79 -23.10 -10.67
N ASP A 98 4.76 -22.19 -10.77
CA ASP A 98 5.26 -21.43 -9.63
C ASP A 98 4.20 -20.42 -9.19
N ILE A 99 3.55 -19.75 -10.15
CA ILE A 99 2.39 -18.87 -9.92
C ILE A 99 1.21 -19.64 -9.31
N GLN A 100 0.89 -20.82 -9.85
CA GLN A 100 -0.18 -21.68 -9.35
C GLN A 100 0.05 -22.12 -7.89
N SER A 101 1.32 -22.26 -7.48
CA SER A 101 1.71 -22.65 -6.12
C SER A 101 1.73 -21.51 -5.08
N LEU A 102 1.71 -20.24 -5.51
CA LEU A 102 1.79 -19.08 -4.59
C LEU A 102 0.67 -19.13 -3.55
N ALA A 103 1.03 -19.04 -2.27
CA ALA A 103 0.06 -19.12 -1.19
C ALA A 103 -0.87 -17.88 -1.16
N CYS A 104 -2.15 -18.10 -0.87
CA CYS A 104 -3.14 -17.02 -0.90
C CYS A 104 -2.87 -15.93 0.14
N SER A 105 -2.24 -16.26 1.28
CA SER A 105 -1.86 -15.26 2.30
C SER A 105 -0.91 -14.20 1.72
N ASP A 106 0.07 -14.62 0.95
CA ASP A 106 1.11 -13.75 0.38
C ASP A 106 0.50 -12.82 -0.68
N LEU A 107 -0.34 -13.37 -1.57
CA LEU A 107 -1.08 -12.61 -2.56
C LEU A 107 -2.07 -11.61 -1.92
N GLN A 108 -2.78 -12.01 -0.86
CA GLN A 108 -3.71 -11.14 -0.12
C GLN A 108 -2.99 -10.01 0.62
N ILE A 109 -1.79 -10.24 1.16
CA ILE A 109 -1.00 -9.19 1.81
C ILE A 109 -0.50 -8.19 0.76
N VAL A 110 0.12 -8.67 -0.33
CA VAL A 110 0.64 -7.82 -1.42
C VAL A 110 -0.48 -6.97 -2.03
N ASP A 111 -1.60 -7.57 -2.43
CA ASP A 111 -2.72 -6.86 -3.06
C ASP A 111 -3.31 -5.79 -2.13
N ARG A 112 -3.50 -6.11 -0.85
CA ARG A 112 -4.03 -5.18 0.16
C ARG A 112 -3.11 -3.99 0.38
N LEU A 113 -1.80 -4.23 0.48
CA LEU A 113 -0.82 -3.16 0.68
C LEU A 113 -0.83 -2.20 -0.52
N TRP A 114 -0.76 -2.73 -1.74
CA TRP A 114 -0.79 -1.89 -2.95
C TRP A 114 -2.11 -1.12 -3.10
N LYS A 115 -3.27 -1.77 -2.90
CA LYS A 115 -4.58 -1.10 -3.03
C LYS A 115 -4.83 -0.05 -1.96
N SER A 116 -4.51 -0.34 -0.70
CA SER A 116 -4.75 0.63 0.39
C SER A 116 -3.90 1.90 0.23
N THR A 117 -2.63 1.78 -0.15
CA THR A 117 -1.74 2.94 -0.33
C THR A 117 -1.98 3.71 -1.63
N SER A 118 -2.50 3.07 -2.68
CA SER A 118 -2.74 3.69 -4.00
C SER A 118 -4.18 4.16 -4.24
N ASN A 119 -5.05 4.10 -3.23
CA ASN A 119 -6.50 4.30 -3.38
C ASN A 119 -7.11 3.41 -4.47
N GLY A 120 -6.72 2.13 -4.49
CA GLY A 120 -7.19 1.11 -5.44
C GLY A 120 -6.56 1.15 -6.84
N ARG A 121 -5.77 2.19 -7.17
CA ARG A 121 -5.15 2.35 -8.51
C ARG A 121 -4.19 1.22 -8.88
N PHE A 122 -3.52 0.62 -7.90
CA PHE A 122 -2.51 -0.42 -8.07
C PHE A 122 -2.84 -1.65 -7.23
N GLY A 123 -2.38 -2.81 -7.69
CA GLY A 123 -2.68 -4.09 -7.06
C GLY A 123 -2.83 -5.22 -8.08
N LEU A 124 -2.68 -6.45 -7.60
CA LEU A 124 -2.79 -7.66 -8.40
C LEU A 124 -4.24 -7.86 -8.89
N SER A 125 -5.22 -7.58 -8.02
CA SER A 125 -6.64 -7.67 -8.36
C SER A 125 -7.09 -6.55 -9.32
N THR A 126 -6.48 -5.37 -9.19
CA THR A 126 -6.70 -4.24 -10.11
C THR A 126 -6.24 -4.62 -11.52
N GLN A 127 -5.03 -5.19 -11.65
CA GLN A 127 -4.55 -5.77 -12.91
C GLN A 127 -5.47 -6.88 -13.43
N ALA A 128 -5.88 -7.83 -12.59
CA ALA A 128 -6.80 -8.90 -13.00
C ALA A 128 -8.17 -8.37 -13.47
N THR A 129 -8.60 -7.20 -12.99
CA THR A 129 -9.83 -6.54 -13.46
C THR A 129 -9.65 -5.92 -14.84
N VAL A 130 -8.51 -5.24 -15.09
CA VAL A 130 -8.14 -4.77 -16.44
C VAL A 130 -8.07 -5.95 -17.43
N TRP A 131 -7.43 -7.06 -17.04
CA TRP A 131 -7.35 -8.28 -17.85
C TRP A 131 -8.72 -8.88 -18.20
N ARG A 132 -9.61 -9.03 -17.21
CA ARG A 132 -10.97 -9.58 -17.42
C ARG A 132 -11.81 -8.72 -18.36
N ASN A 133 -11.64 -7.39 -18.33
CA ASN A 133 -12.36 -6.48 -19.23
C ASN A 133 -11.94 -6.63 -20.70
N LEU A 134 -10.77 -7.22 -20.97
CA LEU A 134 -10.25 -7.50 -22.32
C LEU A 134 -10.66 -8.89 -22.85
N LYS A 135 -11.57 -9.62 -22.18
CA LYS A 135 -11.90 -11.04 -22.40
C LYS A 135 -10.77 -12.03 -22.09
N GLY A 136 -9.51 -11.60 -22.23
CA GLY A 136 -8.35 -12.22 -21.59
C GLY A 136 -7.98 -13.62 -22.12
N ALA A 137 -8.04 -13.83 -23.44
CA ALA A 137 -7.85 -15.15 -24.04
C ALA A 137 -6.79 -15.20 -25.15
N SER A 138 -6.50 -14.09 -25.83
CA SER A 138 -5.61 -14.04 -27.00
C SER A 138 -4.23 -13.42 -26.71
N TYR A 139 -3.33 -13.45 -27.69
CA TYR A 139 -2.06 -12.73 -27.63
C TYR A 139 -2.29 -11.22 -27.80
N GLU A 140 -3.24 -10.86 -28.66
CA GLU A 140 -3.68 -9.50 -28.94
C GLU A 140 -4.26 -8.83 -27.68
N ASP A 141 -4.98 -9.58 -26.84
CA ASP A 141 -5.45 -9.09 -25.54
C ASP A 141 -4.29 -8.84 -24.57
N SER A 142 -3.19 -9.60 -24.65
CA SER A 142 -1.99 -9.36 -23.83
C SER A 142 -1.29 -8.05 -24.19
N LEU A 143 -1.20 -7.72 -25.48
CA LEU A 143 -0.67 -6.43 -25.96
C LEU A 143 -1.58 -5.26 -25.54
N ARG A 144 -2.90 -5.43 -25.66
CA ARG A 144 -3.89 -4.45 -25.19
C ARG A 144 -3.82 -4.24 -23.67
N PHE A 145 -3.58 -5.31 -22.92
CA PHE A 145 -3.39 -5.24 -21.48
C PHE A 145 -2.14 -4.44 -21.12
N GLU A 146 -0.98 -4.79 -21.71
CA GLU A 146 0.26 -4.04 -21.49
C GLU A 146 0.10 -2.55 -21.85
N GLN A 147 -0.61 -2.22 -22.92
CA GLN A 147 -0.96 -0.83 -23.26
C GLN A 147 -1.86 -0.17 -22.21
N GLN A 148 -2.90 -0.85 -21.70
CA GLN A 148 -3.82 -0.28 -20.71
C GLN A 148 -3.18 -0.04 -19.35
N VAL A 149 -2.26 -0.91 -18.91
CA VAL A 149 -1.52 -0.72 -17.65
C VAL A 149 -0.24 0.10 -17.81
N GLY A 150 0.16 0.46 -19.03
CA GLY A 150 1.30 1.35 -19.31
C GLY A 150 2.67 0.67 -19.37
N TRP A 151 2.73 -0.62 -19.72
CA TRP A 151 3.96 -1.41 -19.84
C TRP A 151 4.53 -1.48 -21.26
N ASN A 152 3.92 -0.78 -22.21
CA ASN A 152 4.33 -0.71 -23.62
C ASN A 152 5.53 0.24 -23.89
N SER A 153 6.36 0.53 -22.88
CA SER A 153 7.54 1.40 -22.98
C SER A 153 8.78 0.71 -22.41
N ASP A 154 9.86 0.67 -23.19
CA ASP A 154 11.13 0.05 -22.79
C ASP A 154 11.94 0.87 -21.77
N GLN A 155 11.56 2.14 -21.54
CA GLN A 155 12.23 3.00 -20.56
C GLN A 155 11.45 3.07 -19.25
N PRO A 156 12.03 2.64 -18.11
CA PRO A 156 11.41 2.85 -16.81
C PRO A 156 11.44 4.35 -16.47
N THR A 157 10.28 5.00 -16.52
CA THR A 157 10.12 6.35 -16.00
C THR A 157 10.19 6.32 -14.48
N LEU A 158 10.91 7.26 -13.85
CA LEU A 158 10.86 7.44 -12.40
C LEU A 158 9.50 8.06 -12.03
N ILE A 159 8.64 7.26 -11.40
CA ILE A 159 7.27 7.65 -11.03
C ILE A 159 7.27 8.31 -9.66
N ASN A 160 7.47 9.63 -9.63
CA ASN A 160 7.36 10.41 -8.39
C ASN A 160 5.90 10.67 -7.98
N ASP A 161 4.99 10.75 -8.96
CA ASP A 161 3.54 10.89 -8.73
C ASP A 161 2.77 9.73 -9.36
N PRO A 162 2.09 8.87 -8.57
CA PRO A 162 1.29 7.75 -9.08
C PRO A 162 0.04 8.16 -9.87
N SER A 163 -0.33 9.44 -9.89
CA SER A 163 -1.39 9.96 -10.75
C SER A 163 -1.01 9.93 -12.24
N THR A 164 0.30 10.03 -12.54
CA THR A 164 0.85 10.14 -13.89
C THR A 164 0.88 8.84 -14.69
N VAL A 165 0.66 7.69 -14.03
CA VAL A 165 0.65 6.36 -14.66
C VAL A 165 -0.75 5.72 -14.65
N PRO A 166 -1.05 4.83 -15.61
CA PRO A 166 -2.36 4.16 -15.68
C PRO A 166 -2.70 3.31 -14.45
N VAL A 167 -3.99 2.99 -14.33
CA VAL A 167 -4.49 2.01 -13.35
C VAL A 167 -3.89 0.63 -13.66
N GLY A 168 -3.42 -0.06 -12.63
CA GLY A 168 -2.74 -1.36 -12.75
C GLY A 168 -1.24 -1.29 -13.07
N TYR A 169 -0.64 -0.10 -13.27
CA TYR A 169 0.78 0.04 -13.58
C TYR A 169 1.71 -0.70 -12.60
N PHE A 170 1.44 -0.56 -11.31
CA PHE A 170 2.08 -1.34 -10.27
C PHE A 170 1.20 -2.51 -9.79
N PRO A 171 1.79 -3.69 -9.45
CA PRO A 171 3.24 -3.90 -9.34
C PRO A 171 4.01 -4.14 -10.66
N PHE A 172 3.78 -5.26 -11.37
CA PHE A 172 4.87 -5.82 -12.19
C PHE A 172 4.84 -5.58 -13.71
N ARG A 173 5.28 -4.40 -14.18
CA ARG A 173 6.47 -4.31 -15.06
C ARG A 173 7.03 -2.88 -15.21
N PRO A 174 8.15 -2.58 -14.53
CA PRO A 174 9.25 -1.88 -15.21
C PRO A 174 10.61 -2.54 -14.94
N ALA A 175 11.40 -2.78 -16.00
CA ALA A 175 12.77 -3.24 -15.90
C ALA A 175 13.68 -2.61 -16.98
N GLY A 176 14.28 -1.46 -16.65
CA GLY A 176 15.49 -0.98 -17.31
C GLY A 176 16.75 -1.40 -16.54
N LYS A 177 17.87 -0.69 -16.71
CA LYS A 177 19.24 -1.07 -16.28
C LYS A 177 19.44 -1.55 -14.82
N THR A 178 18.50 -1.29 -13.91
CA THR A 178 18.55 -1.66 -12.48
C THR A 178 17.46 -2.65 -12.03
N GLY A 179 16.50 -3.00 -12.89
CA GLY A 179 15.42 -3.94 -12.57
C GLY A 179 15.86 -5.41 -12.71
N ILE A 180 15.14 -6.33 -12.07
CA ILE A 180 15.35 -7.78 -12.24
C ILE A 180 15.09 -8.14 -13.70
N LYS A 181 16.14 -8.52 -14.44
CA LYS A 181 15.99 -9.10 -15.79
C LYS A 181 15.09 -10.33 -15.70
N ASN A 182 14.07 -10.39 -16.56
CA ASN A 182 13.09 -11.47 -16.70
C ASN A 182 11.97 -11.55 -15.63
N ALA A 183 11.83 -10.53 -14.79
CA ALA A 183 10.58 -10.27 -14.06
C ALA A 183 9.57 -9.56 -14.98
N PHE A 184 8.56 -10.19 -15.58
CA PHE A 184 8.09 -11.58 -15.51
C PHE A 184 7.62 -12.04 -16.90
N GLY A 185 7.71 -13.33 -17.22
CA GLY A 185 7.31 -13.85 -18.54
C GLY A 185 5.79 -13.82 -18.79
N GLY A 186 5.36 -14.01 -20.05
CA GLY A 186 3.96 -13.92 -20.49
C GLY A 186 2.96 -14.84 -19.78
N TRP A 187 3.44 -15.83 -19.02
CA TRP A 187 2.62 -16.63 -18.09
C TRP A 187 1.94 -15.79 -17.00
N TRP A 188 2.53 -14.67 -16.55
CA TRP A 188 1.94 -13.82 -15.50
C TRP A 188 0.53 -13.35 -15.85
N ILE A 189 0.36 -12.79 -17.05
CA ILE A 189 -0.90 -12.21 -17.53
C ILE A 189 -2.01 -13.28 -17.59
N ARG A 190 -1.65 -14.54 -17.86
CA ARG A 190 -2.60 -15.67 -17.92
C ARG A 190 -2.90 -16.29 -16.56
N GLU A 191 -1.86 -16.63 -15.79
CA GLU A 191 -1.97 -17.47 -14.60
C GLU A 191 -2.32 -16.68 -13.34
N MET A 192 -1.83 -15.44 -13.19
CA MET A 192 -2.07 -14.67 -11.98
C MET A 192 -3.56 -14.33 -11.79
N PRO A 193 -4.32 -13.87 -12.81
CA PRO A 193 -5.77 -13.65 -12.65
C PRO A 193 -6.54 -14.90 -12.21
N ILE A 194 -6.17 -16.08 -12.69
CA ILE A 194 -6.75 -17.37 -12.29
C ILE A 194 -6.39 -17.67 -10.82
N ARG A 195 -5.13 -17.47 -10.44
CA ARG A 195 -4.67 -17.70 -9.06
C ARG A 195 -5.37 -16.78 -8.06
N LEU A 196 -5.53 -15.49 -8.39
CA LEU A 196 -6.24 -14.52 -7.56
C LEU A 196 -7.71 -14.91 -7.36
N GLN A 197 -8.37 -15.41 -8.42
CA GLN A 197 -9.75 -15.92 -8.34
C GLN A 197 -9.85 -17.11 -7.37
N GLN A 198 -8.94 -18.08 -7.46
CA GLN A 198 -8.88 -19.22 -6.52
C GLN A 198 -8.66 -18.77 -5.07
N CYS A 199 -7.94 -17.66 -4.86
CA CYS A 199 -7.70 -17.05 -3.55
C CYS A 199 -8.82 -16.09 -3.08
N ASN A 200 -9.93 -15.99 -3.82
CA ASN A 200 -11.05 -15.07 -3.57
C ASN A 200 -10.64 -13.58 -3.49
N ILE A 201 -9.58 -13.19 -4.21
CA ILE A 201 -9.10 -11.80 -4.27
C ILE A 201 -9.83 -11.07 -5.41
N LYS A 202 -10.51 -9.96 -5.08
CA LYS A 202 -11.35 -9.16 -6.00
C LYS A 202 -10.81 -7.74 -6.13
#